data_AF-A0A417YGS6-F1
#
_entry.id   AF-A0A417YGS6-F1
#
_cell.length_a   1.000
_cell.length_b   1.000
_cell.length_c   1.000
_cell.angle_alpha   90.00
_cell.angle_beta   90.00
_cell.angle_gamma   90.00
#
_symmetry.space_group_name_H-M   'P 1'
#
loop_
_entity.id
_entity.type
_entity.pdbx_description
1 polymer ?
#
loop_
_entity_poly.entity_id
_entity_poly.type
_entity_poly.pdbx_seq_one_letter_code
_entity_poly.pdbx_strand_id
1 'polypeptide(L)' 'MKAMLLFHEIEYWFEMDENKNLSEIDEDYIKHMINKGYSSGQLAHYDEEADKESYGWWQIKGFETQKGND' A
#
# COMPACT_ATOMS: atom_id res chain seq x y z
N MET A 1 1.00 0.24 -9.95
CA MET A 1 -0.02 1.30 -10.20
C MET A 1 0.25 2.47 -9.26
N LYS A 2 -0.46 3.61 -9.37
CA LYS A 2 -0.21 4.83 -8.57
C LYS A 2 -1.51 5.44 -8.03
N ALA A 3 -1.52 5.85 -6.77
CA ALA A 3 -2.64 6.56 -6.13
C ALA A 3 -2.13 7.84 -5.42
N MET A 4 -2.97 8.87 -5.30
CA MET A 4 -2.61 10.13 -4.64
C MET A 4 -3.44 10.31 -3.37
N LEU A 5 -2.82 10.18 -2.20
CA LEU A 5 -3.48 10.30 -0.90
C LEU A 5 -2.80 11.43 -0.12
N LEU A 6 -3.52 12.52 0.14
CA LEU A 6 -3.08 13.61 1.03
C LEU A 6 -1.68 14.19 0.71
N PHE A 7 -1.44 14.55 -0.56
CA PHE A 7 -0.16 15.05 -1.13
C PHE A 7 0.96 14.01 -1.32
N HIS A 8 0.76 12.77 -0.87
CA HIS A 8 1.73 11.69 -1.07
C HIS A 8 1.36 10.87 -2.31
N GLU A 9 2.32 10.64 -3.20
CA GLU A 9 2.19 9.65 -4.27
C GLU A 9 2.47 8.27 -3.65
N ILE A 10 1.50 7.37 -3.70
CA ILE A 10 1.61 6.01 -3.16
C ILE A 10 1.84 5.04 -4.31
N GLU A 11 2.88 4.24 -4.17
CA GLU A 11 3.13 3.07 -5.02
C GLU A 11 2.64 1.82 -4.29
N TYR A 12 1.97 0.95 -5.03
CA TYR A 12 1.49 -0.32 -4.52
C TYR A 12 1.54 -1.40 -5.59
N TRP A 13 1.64 -2.64 -5.13
CA TRP A 13 1.61 -3.84 -5.96
C TRP A 13 1.01 -5.01 -5.17
N PHE A 14 0.36 -5.92 -5.87
CA PHE A 14 -0.11 -7.20 -5.35
C PHE A 14 0.67 -8.33 -6.00
N GLU A 15 1.03 -9.37 -5.24
CA GLU A 15 1.90 -10.46 -5.70
C GLU A 15 1.24 -11.33 -6.78
N MET A 16 -0.08 -11.44 -6.79
CA MET A 16 -0.82 -12.37 -7.67
C MET A 16 -1.81 -11.66 -8.60
N ASP A 17 -1.94 -10.34 -8.53
CA ASP A 17 -2.85 -9.59 -9.39
C ASP A 17 -2.29 -8.19 -9.70
N GLU A 18 -1.56 -8.09 -10.81
CA GLU A 18 -0.95 -6.84 -11.27
C GLU A 18 -1.97 -5.78 -11.71
N ASN A 19 -3.25 -6.15 -11.88
CA ASN A 19 -4.32 -5.23 -12.28
C ASN A 19 -5.25 -4.86 -11.12
N LYS A 20 -5.02 -5.42 -9.92
CA LYS A 20 -5.81 -5.10 -8.74
C LYS A 20 -5.58 -3.66 -8.30
N ASN A 21 -6.65 -2.88 -8.29
CA ASN A 21 -6.64 -1.56 -7.68
C ASN A 21 -6.88 -1.66 -6.17
N LEU A 22 -6.45 -0.63 -5.43
CA LEU A 22 -6.79 -0.49 -4.02
C LEU A 22 -8.31 -0.38 -3.86
N SER A 23 -8.86 -1.08 -2.87
CA SER A 23 -10.22 -0.85 -2.40
C SER A 23 -10.28 0.36 -1.48
N GLU A 24 -11.49 0.87 -1.19
CA GLU A 24 -11.67 1.94 -0.20
C GLU A 24 -11.12 1.56 1.18
N ILE A 25 -11.23 0.28 1.56
CA ILE A 25 -10.70 -0.25 2.82
C ILE A 25 -9.18 -0.19 2.83
N ASP A 26 -8.53 -0.54 1.72
CA ASP A 26 -7.07 -0.47 1.60
C ASP A 26 -6.58 0.98 1.68
N GLU A 27 -7.27 1.91 1.02
CA GLU A 27 -6.94 3.33 1.08
C GLU A 27 -7.06 3.90 2.49
N ASP A 28 -8.13 3.56 3.21
CA ASP A 28 -8.34 4.03 4.58
C ASP A 28 -7.33 3.43 5.56
N TYR A 29 -6.97 2.16 5.37
CA TYR A 29 -5.87 1.53 6.08
C TYR A 29 -4.53 2.25 5.82
N ILE A 30 -4.19 2.52 4.55
CA ILE A 30 -2.97 3.24 4.19
C ILE A 30 -2.96 4.65 4.82
N LYS A 31 -4.06 5.41 4.73
CA LYS A 31 -4.19 6.72 5.38
C LYS A 31 -3.97 6.62 6.89
N HIS A 32 -4.55 5.61 7.54
CA HIS A 32 -4.38 5.37 8.97
C HIS A 32 -2.91 5.14 9.32
N MET A 33 -2.21 4.30 8.55
CA MET A 33 -0.80 3.99 8.78
C MET A 33 0.11 5.20 8.52
N ILE A 34 -0.17 6.01 7.50
CA ILE A 34 0.55 7.27 7.26
C ILE A 34 0.34 8.24 8.44
N ASN A 35 -0.88 8.38 8.96
CA ASN A 35 -1.15 9.20 10.14
C ASN A 35 -0.43 8.70 11.41
N LYS A 36 -0.04 7.43 11.45
CA LYS A 36 0.77 6.83 12.51
C LYS A 36 2.28 6.96 12.28
N GLY A 37 2.70 7.54 11.16
CA GLY A 37 4.11 7.78 10.83
C GLY A 37 4.78 6.64 10.05
N TYR A 38 4.02 5.67 9.52
CA TYR A 38 4.58 4.63 8.66
C TYR A 38 4.72 5.15 7.22
N SER A 39 5.82 4.77 6.56
CA SER A 39 6.11 5.11 5.16
C SER A 39 5.85 3.95 4.19
N SER A 40 5.66 2.73 4.68
CA SER A 40 5.34 1.54 3.90
C SER A 40 4.67 0.47 4.77
N GLY A 41 4.06 -0.53 4.13
CA GLY A 41 3.44 -1.65 4.85
C GLY A 41 2.82 -2.71 3.94
N GLN A 42 2.40 -3.80 4.57
CA GLN A 42 1.72 -4.92 3.90
C GLN A 42 0.25 -4.59 3.64
N LEU A 43 -0.25 -5.11 2.51
CA LEU A 43 -1.67 -5.22 2.19
C LEU A 43 -2.03 -6.71 2.22
N ALA A 44 -3.15 -7.01 2.86
CA ALA A 44 -3.75 -8.34 2.83
C ALA A 44 -5.24 -8.15 2.58
N HIS A 45 -5.74 -8.76 1.52
CA HIS A 45 -7.13 -8.67 1.13
C HIS A 45 -7.67 -10.06 0.84
N TYR A 46 -8.82 -10.36 1.45
CA TYR A 46 -9.56 -11.58 1.21
C TYR A 46 -10.83 -11.28 0.41
N ASP A 47 -10.97 -11.93 -0.74
CA ASP A 47 -12.16 -11.91 -1.57
C ASP A 47 -13.03 -13.12 -1.20
N GLU A 48 -14.13 -12.86 -0.49
CA GLU A 48 -15.07 -13.89 -0.04
C GLU A 48 -15.80 -14.59 -1.20
N GLU A 49 -16.05 -13.88 -2.31
CA GLU A 49 -16.77 -14.43 -3.46
C GLU A 49 -15.88 -15.38 -4.26
N ALA A 50 -14.61 -15.02 -4.41
CA ALA A 50 -13.63 -15.84 -5.12
C ALA A 50 -12.94 -16.90 -4.24
N ASP A 51 -13.14 -16.86 -2.92
CA ASP A 51 -12.41 -17.66 -1.91
C ASP A 51 -10.89 -17.54 -2.10
N LYS A 52 -10.41 -16.30 -2.20
CA LYS A 52 -9.01 -16.00 -2.54
C LYS A 52 -8.42 -14.90 -1.67
N GLU A 53 -7.20 -15.16 -1.22
CA GLU A 53 -6.35 -14.16 -0.59
C GLU A 53 -5.42 -13.51 -1.61
N SER A 54 -5.27 -12.20 -1.49
CA SER A 54 -4.36 -11.38 -2.26
C SER A 54 -3.48 -10.59 -1.30
N TYR A 55 -2.17 -10.73 -1.50
CA TYR A 55 -1.16 -10.08 -0.69
C TYR A 55 -0.48 -9.01 -1.53
N GLY A 56 -0.12 -7.91 -0.89
CA GLY A 56 0.53 -6.80 -1.55
C GLY A 56 1.34 -5.95 -0.60
N TRP A 57 1.89 -4.88 -1.16
CA TRP A 57 2.68 -3.91 -0.42
C TRP A 57 2.36 -2.51 -0.91
N TRP A 58 2.49 -1.54 -0.02
CA TRP A 58 2.40 -0.12 -0.34
C TRP A 58 3.60 0.65 0.23
N GLN A 59 3.97 1.74 -0.43
CA GLN A 59 4.97 2.68 0.06
C GLN A 59 4.70 4.10 -0.44
N ILE A 60 5.10 5.09 0.35
CA ILE A 60 5.19 6.48 -0.10
C ILE A 60 6.34 6.60 -1.10
N LYS A 61 6.02 7.05 -2.31
CA LYS A 61 7.02 7.25 -3.36
C LYS A 61 7.96 8.40 -3.01
N GLY A 62 9.26 8.18 -3.23
CA GLY A 62 10.31 9.15 -2.92
C GLY A 62 10.71 9.20 -1.44
N PHE A 63 10.09 8.38 -0.59
CA PHE A 63 10.61 8.08 0.74
C PHE A 63 11.73 7.03 0.60
N GLU A 64 12.89 7.45 0.10
CA GLU A 64 14.11 6.70 0.37
C GLU A 64 14.39 6.88 1.86
N THR A 65 14.29 5.81 2.65
CA THR A 65 14.99 5.79 3.94
C THR A 65 16.42 6.18 3.64
N GLN A 66 16.87 7.34 4.12
CA GLN A 66 18.29 7.67 4.15
C GLN A 66 18.97 6.47 4.79
N LYS A 67 19.69 5.68 3.99
CA LYS A 67 20.65 4.73 4.53
C LYS A 67 21.57 5.59 5.39
N GLY A 68 21.48 5.41 6.70
CA GLY A 68 22.44 5.98 7.62
C GLY A 68 23.82 5.56 7.14
N ASN A 69 24.59 6.52 6.63
CA ASN A 69 26.03 6.38 6.61
C ASN A 69 26.47 6.63 8.06
N ASP A 70 26.50 5.57 8.85
CA ASP A 70 27.35 5.49 10.04
C ASP A 70 28.73 4.93 9.66
#